data_AF-A0AAP3Z0G2-F1
#
_entry.id   AF-A0AAP3Z0G2-F1
#
_cell.length_a   1.000
_cell.length_b   1.000
_cell.length_c   1.000
_cell.angle_alpha   90.00
_cell.angle_beta   90.00
_cell.angle_gamma   90.00
#
_symmetry.space_group_name_H-M   'P 1'
#
loop_
_entity.id
_entity.type
_entity.pdbx_description
1 polymer ?
#
loop_
_entity_poly.entity_id
_entity_poly.type
_entity_poly.pdbx_seq_one_letter_code
_entity_poly.pdbx_strand_id
1 'polypeptide(L)' 'MKTKGELFKEVDEKYGIKTTVVFHSDLSEKLTDEEYQKQLDFYKKMSEINWDDFEDDESDDF' A
#
# COMPACT_ATOMS: atom_id res chain seq x y z
N MET A 1 8.38 -6.61 -17.19
CA MET A 1 8.90 -5.92 -15.99
C MET A 1 8.22 -4.60 -15.84
N LYS A 2 7.41 -4.48 -14.78
CA LYS A 2 6.76 -3.23 -14.37
C LYS A 2 7.68 -2.48 -13.42
N THR A 3 7.45 -1.18 -13.30
CA THR A 3 8.16 -0.30 -12.39
C THR A 3 7.45 -0.21 -11.04
N LYS A 4 8.18 0.24 -10.02
CA LYS A 4 7.62 0.55 -8.70
C LYS A 4 6.61 1.70 -8.76
N GLY A 5 6.80 2.66 -9.66
CA GLY A 5 5.80 3.70 -9.95
C GLY A 5 4.49 3.13 -10.50
N GLU A 6 4.55 2.18 -11.43
CA GLU A 6 3.36 1.49 -11.96
C GLU A 6 2.64 0.68 -10.87
N LEU A 7 3.39 0.05 -9.95
CA LEU A 7 2.81 -0.63 -8.80
C LEU A 7 1.99 0.34 -7.94
N PHE A 8 2.57 1.46 -7.52
CA PHE A 8 1.85 2.42 -6.66
C PHE A 8 0.63 3.03 -7.36
N LYS A 9 0.72 3.28 -8.67
CA LYS A 9 -0.42 3.73 -9.45
C LYS A 9 -1.54 2.68 -9.46
N GLU A 10 -1.21 1.41 -9.71
CA GLU A 10 -2.20 0.32 -9.70
C GLU A 10 -2.81 0.13 -8.30
N VAL A 11 -2.03 0.32 -7.24
CA VAL A 11 -2.49 0.24 -5.85
C VAL A 11 -3.49 1.36 -5.51
N ASP A 12 -3.23 2.60 -5.94
CA ASP A 12 -4.18 3.71 -5.79
C ASP A 12 -5.46 3.44 -6.60
N GLU A 13 -5.33 3.05 -7.87
CA GLU A 13 -6.49 2.79 -8.74
C GLU A 13 -7.37 1.62 -8.27
N LYS A 14 -6.78 0.54 -7.74
CA LYS A 14 -7.52 -0.66 -7.33
C LYS A 14 -8.02 -0.60 -5.88
N TYR A 15 -7.24 -0.02 -4.99
CA TYR A 15 -7.46 -0.11 -3.55
C TYR A 15 -7.66 1.25 -2.88
N GLY A 16 -7.49 2.36 -3.60
CA GLY A 16 -7.56 3.72 -3.04
C GLY A 16 -6.42 4.04 -2.06
N ILE A 17 -5.38 3.20 -2.01
CA ILE A 17 -4.28 3.36 -1.06
C ILE A 17 -3.25 4.33 -1.63
N LYS A 18 -3.11 5.48 -0.96
CA LYS A 18 -2.03 6.45 -1.22
C LYS A 18 -1.04 6.41 -0.07
N THR A 19 0.23 6.27 -0.39
CA THR A 19 1.31 6.16 0.61
C THR A 19 2.40 7.20 0.37
N THR A 20 2.98 7.72 1.45
CA THR A 20 4.14 8.62 1.38
C THR A 20 5.44 7.90 1.02
N VAL A 21 5.44 6.56 1.02
CA VAL A 21 6.59 5.74 0.59
C VAL A 21 7.05 6.06 -0.83
N VAL A 22 6.16 6.60 -1.67
CA VAL A 22 6.47 7.09 -3.02
C VAL A 22 7.58 8.16 -3.02
N PHE A 23 7.71 8.97 -1.96
CA PHE A 23 8.74 10.00 -1.83
C PHE A 23 10.10 9.46 -1.41
N HIS A 24 10.15 8.22 -0.93
CA HIS A 24 11.36 7.57 -0.42
C HIS A 24 11.80 6.39 -1.31
N SER A 25 11.17 6.20 -2.47
CA SER A 25 11.42 5.09 -3.38
C SER A 25 11.88 5.59 -4.75
N ASP A 26 12.78 4.86 -5.39
CA ASP A 26 13.03 5.04 -6.82
C ASP A 26 11.85 4.47 -7.62
N LEU A 27 11.02 5.35 -8.17
CA LEU A 27 9.83 4.96 -8.94
C LEU A 27 10.17 4.31 -10.28
N SER A 28 11.40 4.50 -10.78
CA SER A 28 11.89 3.89 -12.02
C SER A 28 12.44 2.48 -11.83
N GLU A 29 12.62 2.05 -10.58
CA GLU A 29 13.05 0.70 -10.20
C GLU A 29 12.14 -0.34 -10.86
N LYS A 30 12.73 -1.25 -11.65
CA LYS A 30 12.02 -2.35 -12.28
C LYS A 30 11.91 -3.51 -11.31
N LEU A 31 10.68 -4.00 -11.14
CA LEU A 31 10.38 -5.18 -10.35
C LEU A 31 10.31 -6.40 -11.26
N THR A 32 10.78 -7.54 -10.75
CA THR A 32 10.40 -8.83 -11.30
C THR A 32 8.90 -9.06 -11.14
N ASP A 33 8.33 -9.95 -11.93
CA ASP A 33 6.89 -10.23 -11.85
C ASP A 33 6.52 -10.83 -10.47
N GLU A 34 7.43 -11.59 -9.85
CA GLU A 34 7.25 -12.12 -8.48
C GLU A 34 7.24 -11.01 -7.43
N GLU A 35 8.20 -10.07 -7.48
CA GLU A 35 8.24 -8.93 -6.56
C GLU A 35 7.04 -8.02 -6.72
N TYR A 36 6.61 -7.78 -7.97
CA TYR A 36 5.42 -7.00 -8.27
C TYR A 36 4.18 -7.64 -7.66
N GLN A 37 3.97 -8.94 -7.91
CA GLN A 37 2.80 -9.65 -7.41
C GLN A 37 2.80 -9.73 -5.88
N LYS A 38 3.96 -9.99 -5.27
CA LYS A 38 4.10 -10.04 -3.81
C LYS A 38 3.71 -8.72 -3.15
N GLN A 39 4.14 -7.59 -3.72
CA GLN A 39 3.78 -6.28 -3.19
C GLN A 39 2.31 -5.94 -3.45
N LEU A 40 1.76 -6.30 -4.61
CA LEU A 40 0.35 -6.10 -4.91
C LEU A 40 -0.55 -6.88 -3.94
N ASP A 41 -0.19 -8.14 -3.65
CA ASP A 41 -0.91 -8.98 -2.67
C ASP A 41 -0.85 -8.39 -1.25
N PHE A 42 0.25 -7.74 -0.89
CA PHE A 42 0.35 -7.02 0.38
C PHE A 42 -0.65 -5.85 0.44
N TYR A 43 -0.67 -4.98 -0.57
CA TYR A 43 -1.61 -3.85 -0.61
C TYR A 43 -3.07 -4.29 -0.70
N LYS A 44 -3.36 -5.39 -1.40
CA LYS A 44 -4.69 -6.01 -1.39
C LYS A 44 -5.11 -6.37 0.04
N LYS A 45 -4.27 -7.10 0.78
CA LYS A 45 -4.57 -7.46 2.18
C LYS A 45 -4.77 -6.22 3.05
N MET A 46 -3.95 -5.19 2.88
CA MET A 46 -4.09 -3.93 3.61
C MET A 46 -5.43 -3.22 3.33
N SER A 47 -5.96 -3.34 2.11
CA SER A 47 -7.27 -2.79 1.74
C SER A 47 -8.45 -3.56 2.32
N GLU A 48 -8.24 -4.82 2.72
CA GLU A 48 -9.27 -5.67 3.32
C GLU A 48 -9.33 -5.53 4.85
N ILE A 49 -8.37 -4.83 5.46
CA ILE A 49 -8.35 -4.56 6.90
C ILE A 49 -9.35 -3.45 7.22
N ASN A 50 -10.25 -3.69 8.17
CA ASN A 50 -11.06 -2.64 8.78
C ASN A 50 -10.20 -1.90 9.80
N TRP A 51 -9.81 -0.67 9.49
CA TRP A 51 -8.96 0.14 10.37
C TRP A 51 -9.71 0.64 11.61
N ASP A 52 -11.04 0.76 11.51
CA ASP A 52 -11.92 1.13 12.61
C ASP A 52 -11.89 0.10 13.76
N ASP A 53 -11.53 -1.17 13.47
CA ASP A 53 -11.36 -2.21 14.50
C ASP A 53 -10.13 -1.95 15.40
N PHE A 54 -9.27 -1.00 15.04
CA PHE A 54 -8.12 -0.56 15.81
C PHE A 54 -8.35 0.79 16.52
N GLU A 55 -9.55 1.38 16.44
CA GLU A 55 -9.89 2.68 17.06
C GLU A 55 -10.49 2.58 18.49
N ASP A 56 -10.48 1.42 19.16
CA ASP A 56 -10.75 1.27 20.61
C ASP A 56 -9.38 1.28 21.35
N ASP A 57 -8.98 2.17 22.27
CA ASP A 57 -9.66 2.88 23.37
C ASP A 57 -8.85 4.18 23.66
N GLU A 58 -9.14 5.29 22.97
CA GLU A 58 -8.75 6.62 23.47
C GLU A 58 -9.88 7.18 24.36
N SER A 59 -10.21 6.46 25.44
CA SER A 59 -10.70 7.12 26.64
C SER A 59 -9.53 7.88 27.28
N ASP A 60 -9.25 9.06 26.74
CA ASP A 60 -8.59 10.12 27.50
C ASP A 60 -9.54 10.50 28.66
N ASP A 61 -9.46 9.73 29.75
CA ASP A 61 -10.04 10.07 31.05
C ASP A 61 -9.44 11.42 31.50
N PHE A 62 -10.20 12.50 31.31
CA PHE A 62 -9.91 13.86 31.78
C PHE A 62 -10.68 14.20 33.06
#